data_AF-A0A3P9JBR0-F1
#
_entry.id   AF-A0A3P9JBR0-F1
#
_cell.length_a   1.000
_cell.length_b   1.000
_cell.length_c   1.000
_cell.angle_alpha   90.00
_cell.angle_beta   90.00
_cell.angle_gamma   90.00
#
_symmetry.space_group_name_H-M   'P 1'
#
loop_
_entity.id
_entity.type
_entity.pdbx_description
1 polymer ?
#
loop_
_entity_poly.entity_id
_entity_poly.type
_entity_poly.pdbx_seq_one_letter_code
_entity_poly.pdbx_strand_id
1 'polypeptide(L)'
;EPPFAGWGIFTPNASTSTSPHLLSDRWTPDPGVLADVLQYVKLPVVSQDECRASYASRSVGYNITDSMFCAGFPEGGRDTCLGDSGGAFVIEDEVTGRWGVFGLVSWGGPDECGAQRMYGVYTRVGPFLDWIQNHLRAPPQ
;
A
#
# COMPACT_ATOMS: atom_id res chain seq x y z
N GLU A 1 -2.38 14.57 -15.08
CA GLU A 1 -1.48 14.29 -13.91
C GLU A 1 -1.46 12.77 -13.72
N PRO A 2 -0.45 12.11 -13.13
CA PRO A 2 -0.51 10.65 -13.03
C PRO A 2 -1.63 10.25 -12.06
N PRO A 3 -2.47 9.25 -12.41
CA PRO A 3 -3.70 8.94 -11.67
C PRO A 3 -3.39 8.31 -10.30
N PHE A 4 -4.08 8.80 -9.26
CA PHE A 4 -3.83 8.49 -7.85
C PHE A 4 -4.96 7.64 -7.25
N ALA A 5 -4.71 6.40 -6.82
CA ALA A 5 -5.46 5.75 -5.74
C ALA A 5 -4.80 4.45 -5.22
N GLY A 6 -4.45 4.44 -3.94
CA GLY A 6 -4.24 3.23 -3.14
C GLY A 6 -5.45 2.99 -2.23
N TRP A 7 -5.72 1.74 -1.90
CA TRP A 7 -6.61 1.39 -0.80
C TRP A 7 -5.73 1.12 0.40
N GLY A 8 -5.88 1.91 1.47
CA GLY A 8 -5.00 1.82 2.63
C GLY A 8 -5.38 2.78 3.75
N ILE A 9 -5.02 2.40 4.98
CA ILE A 9 -5.32 3.10 6.21
C ILE A 9 -4.53 4.43 6.29
N PHE A 10 -5.24 5.53 6.54
CA PHE A 10 -4.65 6.80 6.96
C PHE A 10 -4.49 6.76 8.48
N THR A 11 -3.27 6.73 9.03
CA THR A 11 -3.06 7.08 10.43
C THR A 11 -2.30 8.39 10.57
N PRO A 12 -3.06 9.46 10.77
CA PRO A 12 -2.78 10.44 11.79
C PRO A 12 -4.10 10.71 12.53
N ASN A 13 -4.52 9.72 13.33
CA ASN A 13 -5.53 9.84 14.38
C ASN A 13 -7.02 9.92 13.96
N ALA A 14 -7.85 9.09 14.61
CA ALA A 14 -9.33 9.02 14.62
C ALA A 14 -10.00 8.26 13.43
N SER A 15 -10.98 7.38 13.68
CA SER A 15 -12.27 7.76 14.25
C SER A 15 -12.85 6.80 15.30
N THR A 16 -12.92 7.28 16.55
CA THR A 16 -13.96 7.06 17.57
C THR A 16 -14.70 5.71 17.60
N SER A 17 -14.31 4.85 18.54
CA SER A 17 -15.24 4.01 19.29
C SER A 17 -14.95 4.15 20.79
N THR A 18 -15.96 4.64 21.51
CA THR A 18 -16.08 4.60 22.96
C THR A 18 -15.94 3.16 23.46
N SER A 19 -14.82 2.84 24.09
CA SER A 19 -14.77 1.76 25.09
C SER A 19 -13.95 2.24 26.29
N PRO A 20 -14.54 2.34 27.49
CA PRO A 20 -13.89 2.93 28.65
C PRO A 20 -12.98 1.88 29.30
N HIS A 21 -11.79 1.68 28.77
CA HIS A 21 -10.73 1.01 29.51
C HIS A 21 -9.45 1.84 29.45
N LEU A 22 -9.29 2.68 30.48
CA LEU A 22 -8.03 3.25 30.94
C LEU A 22 -6.97 2.12 30.97
N LEU A 23 -5.73 2.35 30.57
CA LEU A 23 -4.67 2.85 31.45
C LEU A 23 -3.42 3.25 30.63
N SER A 24 -2.77 4.32 31.10
CA SER A 24 -1.40 4.79 30.85
C SER A 24 -1.23 5.97 29.88
N ASP A 25 -0.81 7.10 30.47
CA ASP A 25 -0.48 8.39 29.86
C ASP A 25 0.79 8.34 29.00
N ARG A 26 0.84 7.47 27.99
CA ARG A 26 1.93 7.42 27.02
C ARG A 26 1.35 7.27 25.62
N TRP A 27 1.45 8.35 24.83
CA TRP A 27 1.14 8.30 23.40
C TRP A 27 2.22 7.49 22.69
N THR A 28 2.04 6.18 22.66
CA THR A 28 2.71 5.27 21.73
C THR A 28 1.71 5.00 20.59
N PRO A 29 2.07 5.19 19.31
CA PRO A 29 1.26 4.68 18.21
C PRO A 29 1.11 3.18 18.44
N ASP A 30 -0.10 2.72 18.77
CA ASP A 30 -0.34 1.33 19.07
C ASP A 30 -0.44 0.58 17.74
N PRO A 31 0.49 -0.34 17.39
CA PRO A 31 0.49 -1.05 16.12
C PRO A 31 -0.70 -2.02 15.95
N GLY A 32 -1.64 -2.06 16.90
CA GLY A 32 -2.73 -3.02 16.99
C GLY A 32 -4.14 -2.48 16.71
N VAL A 33 -4.32 -1.19 16.41
CA VAL A 33 -5.67 -0.66 16.13
C VAL A 33 -5.93 -0.69 14.63
N LEU A 34 -6.60 -1.75 14.18
CA LEU A 34 -7.16 -1.84 12.82
C LEU A 34 -8.38 -0.93 12.70
N ALA A 35 -8.64 -0.42 11.51
CA ALA A 35 -9.83 0.39 11.26
C ALA A 35 -11.09 -0.49 11.19
N ASP A 36 -12.14 -0.10 11.93
CA ASP A 36 -13.45 -0.77 11.88
C ASP A 36 -14.25 -0.44 10.60
N VAL A 37 -13.86 0.64 9.91
CA VAL A 37 -14.48 1.14 8.68
C VAL A 37 -13.42 1.22 7.59
N LEU A 38 -13.80 0.79 6.38
CA LEU A 38 -12.93 0.84 5.20
C LEU A 38 -12.35 2.24 4.97
N GLN A 39 -11.03 2.32 4.84
CA GLN A 39 -10.27 3.54 4.55
C GLN A 39 -9.66 3.49 3.14
N TYR A 40 -9.22 4.65 2.64
CA TYR A 40 -8.48 4.74 1.38
C TYR A 40 -7.47 5.89 1.41
N VAL A 41 -6.44 5.81 0.55
CA VAL A 41 -5.40 6.84 0.48
C VAL A 41 -4.90 7.04 -0.95
N LYS A 42 -4.80 8.29 -1.40
CA LYS A 42 -4.24 8.59 -2.73
C LYS A 42 -2.73 8.67 -2.64
N LEU A 43 -2.05 7.74 -3.33
CA LEU A 43 -0.59 7.67 -3.37
C LEU A 43 -0.09 7.81 -4.81
N PRO A 44 0.99 8.57 -5.05
CA PRO A 44 1.64 8.64 -6.35
C PRO A 44 2.47 7.38 -6.58
N VAL A 45 2.49 6.90 -7.82
CA VAL A 45 3.45 5.87 -8.23
C VAL A 45 4.84 6.51 -8.34
N VAL A 46 5.82 5.85 -7.75
CA VAL A 46 7.21 6.30 -7.71
C VAL A 46 7.99 5.63 -8.83
N SER A 47 9.03 6.31 -9.34
CA SER A 47 9.89 5.74 -10.37
C SER A 47 10.61 4.47 -9.86
N GLN A 48 10.88 3.52 -10.75
CA GLN A 48 11.52 2.26 -10.36
C GLN A 48 12.93 2.48 -9.79
N ASP A 49 13.68 3.46 -10.30
CA ASP A 49 15.03 3.77 -9.84
C ASP A 49 15.02 4.38 -8.45
N GLU A 50 14.08 5.28 -8.17
CA GLU A 50 13.90 5.87 -6.84
C GLU A 50 13.44 4.82 -5.82
N CYS A 51 12.50 3.95 -6.21
CA CYS A 51 12.07 2.80 -5.42
C CYS A 51 13.26 1.88 -5.08
N ARG A 52 14.10 1.54 -6.06
CA ARG A 52 15.33 0.76 -5.81
C ARG A 52 16.29 1.49 -4.88
N ALA A 53 16.52 2.78 -5.11
CA ALA A 53 17.43 3.59 -4.30
C ALA A 53 16.97 3.70 -2.84
N SER A 54 15.66 3.83 -2.57
CA SER A 54 15.14 3.93 -1.21
C SER A 54 15.36 2.67 -0.36
N TYR A 55 15.42 1.51 -1.02
CA TYR A 55 15.66 0.21 -0.40
C TYR A 55 17.12 -0.24 -0.45
N ALA A 56 17.92 0.23 -1.42
CA ALA A 56 19.35 -0.11 -1.56
C ALA A 56 20.20 0.39 -0.40
N SER A 57 19.82 1.49 0.25
CA SER A 57 20.55 2.06 1.39
C SER A 57 20.24 1.37 2.74
N ARG A 58 19.42 0.31 2.74
CA ARG A 58 18.93 -0.33 3.97
C ARG A 58 19.81 -1.51 4.37
N SER A 59 19.87 -1.76 5.68
CA SER A 59 20.69 -2.82 6.29
C SER A 59 20.22 -4.23 5.91
N VAL A 60 18.97 -4.37 5.49
CA VAL A 60 18.38 -5.61 4.97
C VAL A 60 18.36 -5.50 3.44
N GLY A 61 18.93 -6.50 2.76
CA GLY A 61 19.02 -6.54 1.30
C GLY A 61 17.68 -6.81 0.62
N TYR A 62 16.76 -5.86 0.70
CA TYR A 62 15.50 -5.90 -0.04
C TYR A 62 15.76 -5.71 -1.53
N ASN A 63 15.22 -6.61 -2.35
CA ASN A 63 15.39 -6.55 -3.80
C ASN A 63 14.08 -6.15 -4.48
N ILE A 64 14.07 -4.98 -5.11
CA ILE A 64 12.92 -4.48 -5.88
C ILE A 64 12.99 -5.05 -7.31
N THR A 65 12.07 -5.96 -7.61
CA THR A 65 11.97 -6.65 -8.91
C THR A 65 11.14 -5.85 -9.93
N ASP A 66 11.22 -6.21 -11.22
CA ASP A 66 10.41 -5.57 -12.28
C ASP A 66 8.91 -5.91 -12.18
N SER A 67 8.59 -7.00 -11.48
CA SER A 67 7.22 -7.41 -11.12
C SER A 67 6.64 -6.61 -9.95
N MET A 68 7.36 -5.58 -9.48
CA MET A 68 6.94 -4.70 -8.39
C MET A 68 6.94 -3.24 -8.84
N PHE A 69 6.25 -2.40 -8.08
CA PHE A 69 6.39 -0.94 -8.12
C PHE A 69 6.23 -0.35 -6.72
N CYS A 70 6.71 0.87 -6.52
CA CYS A 70 6.51 1.62 -5.28
C CYS A 70 5.44 2.70 -5.44
N ALA A 71 4.74 3.01 -4.35
CA ALA A 71 3.90 4.20 -4.27
C ALA A 71 4.03 4.86 -2.89
N GLY A 72 3.99 6.19 -2.85
CA GLY A 72 4.10 6.96 -1.61
C GLY A 72 4.78 8.30 -1.80
N PHE A 73 4.81 9.10 -0.73
CA PHE A 73 5.45 10.41 -0.72
C PHE A 73 6.87 10.33 -0.14
N PRO A 74 7.87 11.04 -0.69
CA PRO A 74 9.21 11.07 -0.12
C PRO A 74 9.23 11.54 1.35
N GLU A 75 8.28 12.40 1.71
CA GLU A 75 8.08 12.92 3.07
C GLU A 75 7.45 11.88 4.02
N GLY A 76 6.88 10.80 3.50
CA GLY A 76 6.11 9.83 4.28
C GLY A 76 4.70 10.32 4.63
N GLY A 77 4.19 9.85 5.77
CA GLY A 77 2.92 10.24 6.39
C GLY A 77 1.65 9.63 5.81
N ARG A 78 1.70 9.07 4.59
CA ARG A 78 0.58 8.37 3.94
C ARG A 78 1.07 7.09 3.30
N ASP A 79 0.47 5.97 3.67
CA ASP A 79 0.89 4.64 3.20
C ASP A 79 -0.24 3.62 3.38
N THR A 80 -0.07 2.45 2.78
CA THR A 80 -0.79 1.23 3.15
C THR A 80 -0.12 0.61 4.36
N CYS A 81 -0.87 -0.05 5.25
CA CYS A 81 -0.31 -0.55 6.50
C CYS A 81 -0.77 -1.97 6.83
N LEU A 82 -0.55 -2.37 8.09
CA LEU A 82 -0.97 -3.66 8.63
C LEU A 82 -2.48 -3.87 8.40
N GLY A 83 -2.82 -5.01 7.79
CA GLY A 83 -4.19 -5.36 7.43
C GLY A 83 -4.57 -5.04 5.98
N ASP A 84 -3.80 -4.20 5.27
CA ASP A 84 -4.09 -3.84 3.88
C ASP A 84 -3.50 -4.82 2.85
N SER A 85 -2.63 -5.76 3.28
CA SER A 85 -1.97 -6.73 2.41
C SER A 85 -2.95 -7.50 1.52
N GLY A 86 -2.67 -7.54 0.22
CA GLY A 86 -3.55 -8.14 -0.81
C GLY A 86 -4.62 -7.19 -1.35
N GLY A 87 -4.83 -6.03 -0.73
CA GLY A 87 -5.71 -4.98 -1.25
C GLY A 87 -5.29 -4.50 -2.64
N ALA A 88 -6.26 -4.05 -3.44
CA ALA A 88 -5.97 -3.52 -4.78
C ALA A 88 -5.32 -2.13 -4.69
N PHE A 89 -4.41 -1.82 -5.61
CA PHE A 89 -4.05 -0.44 -5.97
C PHE A 89 -4.75 -0.14 -7.29
N VAL A 90 -5.63 0.87 -7.31
CA VAL A 90 -6.52 1.11 -8.44
C VAL A 90 -6.17 2.40 -9.15
N ILE A 91 -6.35 2.42 -10.46
CA ILE A 91 -6.12 3.60 -11.29
C ILE A 91 -7.38 3.84 -12.12
N GLU A 92 -7.84 5.08 -12.14
CA GLU A 92 -8.88 5.52 -13.05
C GLU A 92 -8.28 5.84 -14.41
N ASP A 93 -8.85 5.24 -15.45
CA ASP A 93 -8.59 5.62 -16.82
C ASP A 93 -9.37 6.92 -17.12
N GLU A 94 -8.65 8.03 -17.32
CA GLU A 94 -9.25 9.36 -17.52
C GLU A 94 -10.11 9.46 -18.79
N VAL A 95 -9.91 8.58 -19.78
CA VAL A 95 -10.66 8.59 -21.04
C VAL A 95 -12.00 7.87 -20.90
N THR A 96 -12.00 6.73 -20.21
CA THR A 96 -13.15 5.84 -20.09
C THR A 96 -13.90 5.99 -18.76
N GLY A 97 -13.31 6.65 -17.75
CA GLY A 97 -13.81 6.77 -16.39
C GLY A 97 -13.88 5.44 -15.64
N ARG A 98 -13.14 4.42 -16.11
CA ARG A 98 -13.15 3.08 -15.51
C ARG A 98 -11.97 2.90 -14.57
N TRP A 99 -12.24 2.25 -13.46
CA TRP A 99 -11.23 1.86 -12.48
C TRP A 99 -10.66 0.48 -12.82
N GLY A 100 -9.34 0.37 -12.89
CA GLY A 100 -8.62 -0.87 -13.10
C GLY A 100 -7.66 -1.18 -11.95
N VAL A 101 -7.47 -2.46 -11.63
CA VAL A 101 -6.46 -2.90 -10.65
C VAL A 101 -5.08 -2.88 -11.31
N PHE A 102 -4.23 -1.97 -10.85
CA PHE A 102 -2.86 -1.82 -11.34
C PHE A 102 -1.84 -2.57 -10.47
N GLY A 103 -2.14 -2.70 -9.18
CA GLY A 103 -1.27 -3.40 -8.25
C GLY A 103 -2.00 -4.09 -7.10
N LEU A 104 -1.23 -4.83 -6.30
CA LEU A 104 -1.67 -5.42 -5.05
C LEU A 104 -0.74 -4.99 -3.93
N VAL A 105 -1.27 -4.57 -2.77
CA VAL A 105 -0.50 -4.27 -1.56
C VAL A 105 0.31 -5.50 -1.21
N SER A 106 1.65 -5.37 -1.13
CA SER A 106 2.53 -6.52 -0.92
C SER A 106 3.30 -6.41 0.38
N TRP A 107 4.21 -5.42 0.48
CA TRP A 107 5.06 -5.24 1.65
C TRP A 107 5.58 -3.81 1.75
N GLY A 108 6.15 -3.46 2.90
CA GLY A 108 6.88 -2.22 3.13
C GLY A 108 8.15 -2.53 3.93
N GLY A 109 8.96 -1.51 4.18
CA GLY A 109 10.14 -1.69 5.01
C GLY A 109 9.81 -1.99 6.49
N PRO A 110 10.84 -2.27 7.31
CA PRO A 110 10.67 -2.69 8.70
C PRO A 110 10.31 -1.54 9.65
N ASP A 111 10.31 -0.30 9.16
CA ASP A 111 9.93 0.88 9.93
C ASP A 111 8.40 0.99 9.99
N GLU A 112 7.91 1.97 10.76
CA GLU A 112 6.48 2.30 10.79
C GLU A 112 5.94 2.69 9.40
N CYS A 113 4.66 2.36 9.16
CA CYS A 113 3.98 2.72 7.91
C CYS A 113 4.04 4.24 7.68
N GLY A 114 4.32 4.65 6.44
CA GLY A 114 4.48 6.07 6.12
C GLY A 114 5.78 6.68 6.67
N ALA A 115 6.80 5.88 6.94
CA ALA A 115 8.13 6.41 7.24
C ALA A 115 8.68 7.27 6.07
N GLN A 116 9.45 8.30 6.42
CA GLN A 116 10.08 9.18 5.43
C GLN A 116 11.03 8.39 4.53
N ARG A 117 10.99 8.63 3.22
CA ARG A 117 11.76 7.90 2.19
C ARG A 117 11.57 6.38 2.27
N MET A 118 10.39 5.94 2.68
CA MET A 118 9.95 4.56 2.58
C MET A 118 8.64 4.54 1.81
N TYR A 119 8.64 3.81 0.70
CA TYR A 119 7.47 3.66 -0.15
C TYR A 119 6.88 2.28 0.04
N GLY A 120 5.55 2.20 0.10
CA GLY A 120 4.86 0.91 0.02
C GLY A 120 5.22 0.21 -1.29
N VAL A 121 5.44 -1.11 -1.23
CA VAL A 121 5.77 -1.94 -2.38
C VAL A 121 4.56 -2.78 -2.77
N TYR A 122 4.24 -2.71 -4.05
CA TYR A 122 3.06 -3.31 -4.64
C TYR A 122 3.47 -4.29 -5.74
N THR A 123 2.74 -5.40 -5.84
CA THR A 123 2.86 -6.30 -6.99
C THR A 123 2.33 -5.59 -8.23
N ARG A 124 3.07 -5.56 -9.34
CA ARG A 124 2.61 -5.05 -10.63
C ARG A 124 1.70 -6.08 -11.27
N VAL A 125 0.42 -5.79 -11.46
CA VAL A 125 -0.56 -6.78 -11.96
C VAL A 125 -0.41 -7.08 -13.46
N GLY A 126 0.01 -6.11 -14.26
CA GLY A 126 0.12 -6.24 -15.73
C GLY A 126 0.83 -7.52 -16.21
N PRO A 127 2.04 -7.84 -15.72
CA PRO A 127 2.76 -9.07 -16.07
C PRO A 127 2.05 -10.38 -15.71
N PHE A 128 1.05 -10.37 -14.82
CA PHE A 128 0.34 -11.57 -14.37
C PHE A 128 -1.04 -11.76 -15.03
N LEU A 129 -1.44 -10.88 -15.95
CA LEU A 129 -2.78 -10.94 -16.55
C LEU A 129 -3.07 -12.28 -17.24
N ASP A 130 -2.10 -12.86 -17.95
CA ASP A 130 -2.26 -14.17 -18.59
C ASP A 130 -2.45 -15.29 -17.55
N TRP A 131 -1.66 -15.26 -16.47
CA TRP A 131 -1.80 -16.20 -15.37
C TRP A 131 -3.17 -16.08 -14.70
N ILE A 132 -3.65 -14.86 -14.45
CA ILE A 132 -4.98 -14.59 -13.88
C ILE A 132 -6.06 -15.16 -14.80
N GLN A 133 -6.02 -14.84 -16.09
CA GLN A 133 -7.02 -15.29 -17.06
C GLN A 133 -7.08 -16.82 -17.16
N ASN A 134 -5.93 -17.50 -17.11
CA ASN A 134 -5.89 -18.95 -17.15
C ASN A 134 -6.56 -19.60 -15.92
N HIS A 135 -6.43 -19.00 -14.74
CA HIS A 135 -7.08 -19.51 -13.53
C HIS A 135 -8.57 -19.18 -13.45
N LEU A 136 -9.00 -18.08 -14.08
CA LEU A 136 -10.43 -17.74 -14.18
C LEU A 136 -11.18 -18.64 -15.18
N ARG A 137 -10.49 -19.16 -16.18
CA ARG A 137 -11.07 -20.05 -17.21
C ARG A 137 -11.01 -21.53 -16.83
N ALA A 138 -10.27 -21.91 -15.78
CA ALA A 138 -10.25 -23.27 -15.30
C ALA A 138 -11.66 -23.67 -14.81
N PRO A 139 -12.18 -24.86 -15.19
CA PRO A 139 -13.40 -25.37 -14.60
C PRO A 139 -13.25 -25.42 -13.08
N PRO A 140 -14.29 -25.10 -12.28
CA PRO A 140 -14.21 -25.31 -10.85
C PRO A 140 -13.84 -26.76 -10.56
N GLN A 141 -12.82 -26.97 -9.71
CA GLN A 141 -12.45 -28.30 -9.20
C GLN A 141 -13.51 -28.83 -8.24
#